data_AF-H2C3A5-F1
#
_entry.id   AF-H2C3A5-F1
#
_cell.length_a   1.000
_cell.length_b   1.000
_cell.length_c   1.000
_cell.angle_alpha   90.00
_cell.angle_beta   90.00
_cell.angle_gamma   90.00
#
_symmetry.space_group_name_H-M   'P 1'
#
loop_
_entity.id
_entity.type
_entity.pdbx_description
1 polymer ?
#
loop_
_entity_poly.entity_id
_entity_poly.type
_entity_poly.pdbx_seq_one_letter_code
_entity_poly.pdbx_strand_id
1 'polypeptide(L)'
;MIVNNEVSKAVAYPDKLVRFGFEMVEEVCRAHSCEIVVLNKEDRTTGQELIDLISILVSFGKLYGMGSREYEKVRKCAEEIKA
;
A
#
# COMPACT_ATOMS: atom_id res chain seq x y z
N MET A 1 -10.01 -12.90 -12.70
CA MET A 1 -8.91 -11.96 -12.39
C MET A 1 -8.71 -10.97 -13.54
N ILE A 2 -8.25 -9.75 -13.27
CA ILE A 2 -7.98 -8.72 -14.33
C ILE A 2 -7.03 -9.29 -15.39
N VAL A 3 -5.96 -9.96 -14.97
CA VAL A 3 -4.96 -10.57 -15.87
C VAL A 3 -5.51 -11.67 -16.79
N ASN A 4 -6.65 -12.26 -16.45
CA ASN A 4 -7.32 -13.29 -17.26
C ASN A 4 -8.42 -12.69 -18.17
N ASN A 5 -8.57 -11.37 -18.22
CA ASN A 5 -9.67 -10.67 -18.91
C ASN A 5 -11.07 -11.04 -18.40
N GLU A 6 -11.18 -11.49 -17.14
CA GLU A 6 -12.47 -11.88 -16.54
C GLU A 6 -13.17 -10.69 -15.86
N VAL A 7 -12.53 -9.52 -15.81
CA VAL A 7 -13.01 -8.32 -15.12
C VAL A 7 -13.06 -7.17 -16.11
N SER A 8 -14.25 -6.62 -16.33
CA SER A 8 -14.48 -5.48 -17.22
C SER A 8 -14.46 -4.13 -16.50
N LYS A 9 -14.78 -4.11 -15.20
CA LYS A 9 -14.87 -2.88 -14.40
C LYS A 9 -14.45 -3.14 -12.95
N ALA A 10 -13.59 -2.27 -12.42
CA ALA A 10 -13.19 -2.23 -11.02
C ALA A 10 -13.61 -0.89 -10.41
N VAL A 11 -14.21 -0.91 -9.23
CA VAL A 11 -14.59 0.31 -8.49
C VAL A 11 -13.73 0.39 -7.24
N ALA A 12 -12.96 1.46 -7.09
CA ALA A 12 -12.05 1.59 -5.96
C ALA A 12 -11.81 3.05 -5.55
N TYR A 13 -11.36 3.22 -4.31
CA TYR A 13 -10.68 4.44 -3.89
C TYR A 13 -9.18 4.22 -4.13
N PRO A 14 -8.41 5.19 -4.68
CA PRO A 14 -7.05 4.93 -5.15
C PRO A 14 -6.14 4.40 -4.04
N ASP A 15 -6.25 5.01 -2.86
CA ASP A 15 -5.53 4.70 -1.63
C ASP A 15 -5.92 3.37 -0.97
N LYS A 16 -7.11 2.85 -1.28
CA LYS A 16 -7.57 1.54 -0.81
C LYS A 16 -7.20 0.41 -1.73
N LEU A 17 -6.98 0.70 -3.01
CA LEU A 17 -6.57 -0.32 -3.98
C LEU A 17 -5.10 -0.67 -3.77
N VAL A 18 -4.25 0.35 -3.71
CA VAL A 18 -2.82 0.22 -3.44
C VAL A 18 -2.30 1.46 -2.72
N ARG A 19 -1.32 1.29 -1.83
CA ARG A 19 -0.65 2.42 -1.16
C ARG A 19 0.37 3.12 -2.07
N PHE A 20 1.01 2.37 -2.98
CA PHE A 20 1.95 2.86 -4.00
C PHE A 20 1.71 2.15 -5.33
N GLY A 21 2.11 2.79 -6.42
CA GLY A 21 2.06 2.19 -7.76
C GLY A 21 0.64 2.06 -8.30
N PHE A 22 -0.24 3.01 -7.98
CA PHE A 22 -1.58 3.05 -8.57
C PHE A 22 -1.51 3.16 -10.09
N GLU A 23 -0.54 3.92 -10.60
CA GLU A 23 -0.26 4.07 -12.02
C GLU A 23 0.06 2.72 -12.69
N MET A 24 0.77 1.83 -11.98
CA MET A 24 1.06 0.48 -12.48
C MET A 24 -0.22 -0.35 -12.58
N VAL A 25 -1.12 -0.22 -11.61
CA VAL A 25 -2.42 -0.90 -11.63
C VAL A 25 -3.30 -0.37 -12.77
N GLU A 26 -3.26 0.94 -13.02
CA GLU A 26 -3.94 1.56 -14.16
C GLU A 26 -3.43 1.02 -15.50
N GLU A 27 -2.11 0.90 -15.68
CA GLU A 27 -1.53 0.33 -16.90
C GLU A 27 -1.94 -1.13 -17.11
N VAL A 28 -1.94 -1.95 -16.05
CA VAL A 28 -2.43 -3.34 -16.12
C VAL A 28 -3.91 -3.37 -16.51
N CYS A 29 -4.75 -2.54 -15.89
CA CYS A 29 -6.17 -2.50 -16.23
C CYS A 29 -6.41 -2.07 -17.68
N ARG A 30 -5.64 -1.07 -18.16
CA ARG A 30 -5.70 -0.61 -19.55
C ARG A 30 -5.31 -1.71 -20.54
N ALA A 31 -4.26 -2.47 -20.24
CA ALA A 31 -3.83 -3.60 -21.07
C ALA A 31 -4.88 -4.72 -21.17
N HIS A 32 -5.72 -4.87 -20.15
CA HIS A 32 -6.74 -5.91 -20.05
C HIS A 32 -8.18 -5.41 -20.30
N SER A 33 -8.35 -4.21 -20.89
CA SER A 33 -9.67 -3.61 -21.17
C SER A 33 -10.58 -3.52 -19.92
N CYS A 34 -9.98 -3.32 -18.76
CA CYS A 34 -10.67 -3.13 -17.49
C CYS A 34 -10.77 -1.63 -17.18
N GLU A 35 -11.98 -1.13 -16.93
CA GLU A 35 -12.22 0.26 -16.53
C GLU A 35 -12.09 0.41 -15.01
N ILE A 36 -11.22 1.30 -14.54
CA ILE A 36 -11.15 1.67 -13.12
C ILE A 36 -12.05 2.90 -12.88
N VAL A 37 -13.08 2.72 -12.06
CA VAL A 37 -13.94 3.80 -11.57
C VAL A 37 -13.42 4.24 -10.21
N VAL A 38 -12.85 5.44 -10.16
CA VAL A 38 -12.34 6.04 -8.94
C VAL A 38 -13.48 6.72 -8.19
N LEU A 39 -13.76 6.25 -6.97
CA LEU A 39 -14.67 6.92 -6.06
C LEU A 39 -13.92 8.00 -5.29
N ASN A 40 -14.46 9.21 -5.26
CA ASN A 40 -13.88 10.30 -4.49
C ASN A 40 -14.31 10.16 -3.01
N LYS A 41 -13.37 10.33 -2.08
CA LYS A 41 -13.69 10.37 -0.65
C LYS A 41 -13.19 11.67 -0.06
N GLU A 42 -14.08 12.37 0.62
CA GLU A 42 -13.73 13.45 1.55
C GLU A 42 -13.13 12.86 2.83
N ASP A 43 -12.05 13.51 3.26
CA ASP A 43 -11.30 13.49 4.51
C ASP A 43 -10.77 12.17 5.12
N ARG A 44 -9.47 12.25 5.39
CA ARG A 44 -8.55 11.19 5.80
C ARG A 44 -8.59 10.97 7.32
N THR A 45 -8.46 9.72 7.76
CA THR A 45 -7.95 9.41 9.10
C THR A 45 -6.41 9.38 9.03
N THR A 46 -5.76 10.49 9.41
CA THR A 46 -4.30 10.67 9.39
C THR A 46 -3.51 9.51 10.01
N GLY A 47 -4.10 8.80 10.98
CA GLY A 47 -3.46 7.67 11.66
C GLY A 47 -3.21 6.44 10.75
N GLN A 48 -4.06 6.17 9.76
CA GLN A 48 -3.89 4.98 8.90
C GLN A 48 -2.66 5.12 7.98
N GLU A 49 -2.36 6.32 7.52
CA GLU A 49 -1.21 6.58 6.63
C GLU A 49 0.13 6.39 7.35
N LEU A 50 0.18 6.78 8.64
CA LEU A 50 1.34 6.60 9.52
C LEU A 50 1.68 5.13 9.77
N ILE A 51 0.66 4.29 10.00
CA ILE A 51 0.84 2.84 10.23
C ILE A 51 1.47 2.16 9.00
N ASP A 52 1.06 2.58 7.80
CA ASP A 52 1.59 2.01 6.56
C ASP A 52 3.05 2.42 6.34
N LEU A 53 3.41 3.68 6.63
CA LEU A 53 4.80 4.14 6.58
C LEU A 53 5.71 3.31 7.51
N ILE A 54 5.26 3.06 8.73
CA ILE A 54 5.99 2.26 9.70
C ILE A 54 6.18 0.83 9.20
N SER A 55 5.14 0.23 8.62
CA SER A 55 5.20 -1.13 8.09
C SER A 55 6.23 -1.25 6.97
N ILE A 56 6.36 -0.23 6.12
CA ILE A 56 7.40 -0.15 5.10
C ILE A 56 8.78 -0.05 5.76
N LEU A 57 8.99 0.86 6.71
CA LEU A 57 10.27 1.04 7.38
C LEU A 57 10.74 -0.25 8.06
N VAL A 58 9.84 -0.98 8.73
CA VAL A 58 10.16 -2.29 9.32
C VAL A 58 10.55 -3.32 8.25
N SER A 59 9.88 -3.31 7.09
CA SER A 59 10.24 -4.18 5.96
C SER A 59 11.64 -3.88 5.43
N PHE A 60 11.98 -2.60 5.24
CA PHE A 60 13.34 -2.18 4.87
C PHE A 60 14.36 -2.50 5.96
N GLY A 61 13.97 -2.43 7.23
CA GLY A 61 14.78 -2.84 8.38
C GLY A 61 15.33 -4.26 8.24
N LYS A 62 14.57 -5.18 7.62
CA LYS A 62 15.02 -6.56 7.38
C LYS A 62 16.26 -6.64 6.47
N LEU A 63 16.49 -5.64 5.62
CA LEU A 63 17.68 -5.56 4.75
C LEU A 63 18.97 -5.39 5.56
N TYR A 64 18.90 -4.79 6.75
CA TYR A 64 20.04 -4.65 7.66
C TYR A 64 20.33 -5.94 8.44
N GLY A 65 19.51 -6.98 8.28
CA GLY A 65 19.57 -8.22 9.05
C GLY A 65 18.76 -8.14 10.34
N MET A 66 18.05 -9.23 10.66
CA MET A 66 17.06 -9.31 11.76
C MET A 66 17.65 -9.09 13.16
N GLY A 67 18.98 -9.12 13.32
CA GLY A 67 19.67 -8.84 14.59
C GLY A 67 20.46 -7.52 14.61
N SER A 68 20.32 -6.68 13.58
CA SER A 68 21.02 -5.39 13.54
C SER A 68 20.44 -4.42 14.57
N ARG A 69 21.31 -3.54 15.08
CA ARG A 69 20.92 -2.50 16.04
C ARG A 69 19.94 -1.51 15.41
N GLU A 70 20.07 -1.30 14.11
CA GLU A 70 19.22 -0.46 13.26
C GLU A 70 17.82 -1.06 13.11
N TYR A 71 17.72 -2.38 12.83
CA TYR A 71 16.43 -3.08 12.78
C TYR A 71 15.69 -3.02 14.13
N GLU A 72 16.38 -3.27 15.25
CA GLU A 72 15.75 -3.22 16.58
C GLU A 72 15.23 -1.82 16.93
N LYS A 73 15.94 -0.76 16.53
CA LYS A 73 15.45 0.63 16.69
C LYS A 73 14.17 0.87 15.90
N VAL A 74 14.14 0.46 14.63
CA VAL A 74 12.98 0.65 13.75
C VAL A 74 11.78 -0.17 14.24
N ARG A 75 12.01 -1.42 14.67
CA ARG A 75 10.99 -2.31 15.24
C ARG A 75 10.39 -1.72 16.52
N LYS A 76 11.24 -1.22 17.43
CA LYS A 76 10.77 -0.63 18.69
C LYS A 76 9.95 0.63 18.46
N CYS A 77 10.40 1.54 17.60
CA CYS A 77 9.61 2.71 17.20
C CYS A 77 8.27 2.31 16.58
N ALA A 78 8.24 1.23 15.80
CA ALA A 78 7.01 0.71 15.20
C ALA A 78 6.01 0.17 16.24
N GLU A 79 6.50 -0.43 17.33
CA GLU A 79 5.66 -0.93 18.43
C GLU A 79 5.09 0.21 19.28
N GLU A 80 5.87 1.27 19.52
CA GLU A 80 5.44 2.44 20.30
C GLU A 80 4.35 3.27 19.62
N ILE A 81 4.34 3.34 18.28
CA ILE A 81 3.33 4.12 17.52
C ILE A 81 2.04 3.31 17.28
N LYS A 82 2.09 1.98 17.45
CA LYS A 82 0.92 1.10 17.35
C LYS A 82 0.10 1.02 18.64
N ALA A 83 0.65 1.50 19.76
CA ALA A 83 0.00 1.57 21.08
C ALA A 83 -0.80 2.86 21.25
#